data_AF-A0A519RKF2-F1
#
_entry.id   AF-A0A519RKF2-F1
#
_cell.length_a   1.000
_cell.length_b   1.000
_cell.length_c   1.000
_cell.angle_alpha   90.00
_cell.angle_beta   90.00
_cell.angle_gamma   90.00
#
_symmetry.space_group_name_H-M   'P 1'
#
loop_
_entity.id
_entity.type
_entity.pdbx_description
1 polymer ?
#
loop_
_entity_poly.entity_id
_entity_poly.type
_entity_poly.pdbx_seq_one_letter_code
_entity_poly.pdbx_strand_id
1 'polypeptide(L)'
;MKNLVVFVCIFLFFGCDQKTPKFILRPDKAKAYSHDNISYYTEVVIIANPPSNTSDLINLISRYNERTVSKFDIEQHYDVYIRDFYKESADTPVDFQDDDGFSPNLLGDHVNDFICSLKMKSCGIGKKQIHEWSLSSGFDYVTFDPIFYGQRCN
;
A
#
# COMPACT_ATOMS: atom_id res chain seq x y z
N MET A 1 66.96 6.38 -17.36
CA MET A 1 65.63 5.76 -17.58
C MET A 1 64.82 5.98 -16.31
N LYS A 2 63.83 6.88 -16.34
CA LYS A 2 62.97 7.21 -15.18
C LYS A 2 61.66 6.43 -15.34
N ASN A 3 61.41 5.47 -14.44
CA ASN A 3 60.15 4.73 -14.42
C ASN A 3 59.09 5.57 -13.71
N LEU A 4 58.07 6.00 -14.45
CA LEU A 4 56.89 6.66 -13.94
C LEU A 4 55.90 5.57 -13.48
N VAL A 5 55.70 5.46 -12.17
CA VAL A 5 54.66 4.59 -11.59
C VAL A 5 53.35 5.37 -11.61
N VAL A 6 52.40 4.93 -12.45
CA VAL A 6 51.04 5.48 -12.49
C VAL A 6 50.21 4.75 -11.42
N PHE A 7 49.85 5.46 -10.36
CA PHE A 7 48.84 5.01 -9.41
C PHE A 7 47.44 5.25 -10.01
N VAL A 8 46.78 4.17 -10.43
CA VAL A 8 45.37 4.18 -10.79
C VAL A 8 44.57 4.03 -9.50
N CYS A 9 44.07 5.15 -8.97
CA CYS A 9 43.07 5.14 -7.90
C CYS A 9 41.74 4.66 -8.47
N ILE A 10 41.42 3.38 -8.25
CA ILE A 10 40.10 2.82 -8.51
C ILE A 10 39.15 3.38 -7.43
N PHE A 11 38.35 4.39 -7.79
CA PHE A 11 37.18 4.76 -7.01
C PHE A 11 36.16 3.63 -7.11
N LEU A 12 36.13 2.76 -6.10
CA LEU A 12 35.02 1.84 -5.88
C LEU A 12 33.84 2.69 -5.43
N PHE A 13 32.98 3.06 -6.38
CA PHE A 13 31.60 3.43 -6.07
C PHE A 13 30.96 2.21 -5.41
N PHE A 14 30.89 2.21 -4.08
CA PHE A 14 29.97 1.34 -3.35
C PHE A 14 28.56 1.76 -3.76
N GLY A 15 28.06 1.18 -4.86
CA GLY A 15 26.65 1.18 -5.16
C GLY A 15 25.94 0.56 -3.97
N CYS A 16 25.11 1.33 -3.28
CA CYS A 16 24.19 0.79 -2.31
C CYS A 16 23.25 -0.12 -3.11
N ASP A 17 23.42 -1.44 -3.04
CA ASP A 17 22.51 -2.40 -3.66
C ASP A 17 21.14 -2.16 -3.05
N GLN A 18 20.29 -1.44 -3.77
CA GLN A 18 18.95 -1.13 -3.33
C GLN A 18 18.19 -2.45 -3.29
N LYS A 19 17.89 -2.93 -2.08
CA LYS A 19 17.16 -4.17 -1.87
C LYS A 19 15.83 -4.12 -2.63
N THR A 20 15.45 -5.24 -3.23
CA THR A 20 14.20 -5.32 -4.00
C THR A 20 12.99 -5.10 -3.09
N PRO A 21 11.96 -4.35 -3.58
CA PRO A 21 10.74 -4.16 -2.81
C PRO A 21 10.05 -5.49 -2.49
N LYS A 22 9.52 -5.63 -1.28
CA LYS A 22 8.73 -6.79 -0.85
C LYS A 22 7.42 -6.35 -0.22
N PHE A 23 6.34 -7.06 -0.53
CA PHE A 23 5.02 -6.83 0.04
C PHE A 23 4.73 -7.86 1.12
N ILE A 24 4.43 -7.40 2.33
CA ILE A 24 4.11 -8.24 3.48
C ILE A 24 2.64 -7.98 3.85
N LEU A 25 1.76 -8.94 3.53
CA LEU A 25 0.37 -8.89 4.00
C LEU A 25 0.35 -9.14 5.52
N ARG A 26 -0.45 -8.34 6.24
CA ARG A 26 -0.64 -8.43 7.69
C ARG A 26 -2.04 -8.97 8.02
N PRO A 27 -2.24 -10.30 7.95
CA PRO A 27 -3.55 -10.90 8.22
C PRO A 27 -4.00 -10.72 9.67
N ASP A 28 -3.06 -10.56 10.60
CA ASP A 28 -3.32 -10.25 12.00
C ASP A 28 -3.92 -8.85 12.21
N LYS A 29 -3.80 -7.98 11.20
CA LYS A 29 -4.41 -6.64 11.15
C LYS A 29 -5.64 -6.58 10.25
N ALA A 30 -5.97 -7.68 9.57
CA ALA A 30 -7.18 -7.73 8.76
C ALA A 30 -8.42 -7.78 9.66
N LYS A 31 -9.45 -7.01 9.31
CA LYS A 31 -10.70 -6.93 10.07
C LYS A 31 -11.89 -7.06 9.14
N ALA A 32 -12.73 -8.06 9.43
CA ALA A 32 -14.05 -8.19 8.84
C ALA A 32 -15.09 -7.77 9.89
N TYR A 33 -16.01 -6.88 9.55
CA TYR A 33 -17.08 -6.47 10.45
C TYR A 33 -18.30 -5.97 9.68
N SER A 34 -19.44 -5.88 10.35
CA SER A 34 -20.67 -5.33 9.77
C SER A 34 -21.23 -4.21 10.64
N HIS A 35 -21.69 -3.15 10.00
CA HIS A 35 -22.34 -2.01 10.66
C HIS A 35 -23.49 -1.52 9.78
N ASP A 36 -24.68 -1.31 10.35
CA ASP A 36 -25.87 -0.86 9.62
C ASP A 36 -26.20 -1.67 8.34
N ASN A 37 -26.01 -3.00 8.39
CA ASN A 37 -26.14 -3.94 7.27
C ASN A 37 -25.14 -3.72 6.12
N ILE A 38 -24.08 -2.94 6.34
CA ILE A 38 -22.95 -2.80 5.43
C ILE A 38 -21.83 -3.72 5.92
N SER A 39 -21.34 -4.58 5.03
CA SER A 39 -20.23 -5.48 5.27
C SER A 39 -18.89 -4.84 4.89
N TYR A 40 -17.93 -4.88 5.82
CA TYR A 40 -16.61 -4.26 5.69
C TYR A 40 -15.52 -5.33 5.75
N TYR A 41 -14.49 -5.15 4.93
CA TYR A 41 -13.22 -5.84 5.06
C TYR A 41 -12.05 -4.87 4.89
N THR A 42 -11.18 -4.80 5.89
CA THR A 42 -9.95 -4.01 5.84
C THR A 42 -8.74 -4.93 5.96
N GLU A 43 -7.69 -4.67 5.18
CA GLU A 43 -6.41 -5.36 5.31
C GLU A 43 -5.23 -4.42 5.12
N VAL A 44 -4.07 -4.84 5.60
CA VAL A 44 -2.86 -4.03 5.66
C VAL A 44 -1.72 -4.73 4.94
N VAL A 45 -0.95 -3.97 4.17
CA VAL A 45 0.27 -4.43 3.51
C VAL A 45 1.42 -3.49 3.84
N ILE A 46 2.52 -4.04 4.36
CA ILE A 46 3.77 -3.29 4.59
C ILE A 46 4.71 -3.56 3.42
N ILE A 47 5.27 -2.50 2.84
CA ILE A 47 6.22 -2.56 1.72
C ILE A 47 7.62 -2.34 2.28
N ALA A 48 8.41 -3.42 2.35
CA ALA A 48 9.82 -3.36 2.68
C ALA A 48 10.63 -2.87 1.48
N ASN A 49 11.58 -1.96 1.72
CA ASN A 49 12.43 -1.34 0.70
C ASN A 49 11.64 -0.74 -0.48
N PRO A 50 10.66 0.15 -0.24
CA PRO A 50 9.87 0.73 -1.31
C PRO A 50 10.75 1.62 -2.21
N PRO A 51 10.45 1.72 -3.52
CA PRO A 51 11.06 2.74 -4.37
C PRO A 51 10.81 4.14 -3.80
N SER A 52 11.82 5.00 -3.84
CA SER A 52 11.68 6.41 -3.46
C SER A 52 10.94 7.23 -4.52
N ASN A 53 10.93 6.76 -5.77
CA ASN A 53 10.18 7.38 -6.85
C ASN A 53 8.69 7.04 -6.74
N THR A 54 7.85 8.07 -6.66
CA THR A 54 6.40 7.93 -6.53
C THR A 54 5.79 7.15 -7.69
N SER A 55 6.12 7.44 -8.94
CA SER A 55 5.57 6.75 -10.11
C SER A 55 5.92 5.26 -10.13
N ASP A 56 7.15 4.90 -9.76
CA ASP A 56 7.58 3.50 -9.68
C ASP A 56 6.87 2.75 -8.56
N LEU A 57 6.70 3.39 -7.40
CA LEU A 57 5.95 2.84 -6.26
C LEU A 57 4.49 2.58 -6.64
N ILE A 58 3.84 3.49 -7.35
CA ILE A 58 2.46 3.33 -7.83
C ILE A 58 2.34 2.16 -8.81
N ASN A 59 3.22 2.12 -9.82
CA ASN A 59 3.22 1.03 -10.79
C ASN A 59 3.46 -0.33 -10.12
N LEU A 60 4.28 -0.37 -9.07
CA LEU A 60 4.52 -1.55 -8.27
C LEU A 60 3.27 -1.99 -7.50
N ILE A 61 2.59 -1.06 -6.82
CA ILE A 61 1.34 -1.32 -6.07
C ILE A 61 0.21 -1.78 -7.00
N SER A 62 0.04 -1.13 -8.16
CA SER A 62 -0.96 -1.53 -9.15
C SER A 62 -0.75 -2.97 -9.63
N ARG A 63 0.48 -3.35 -9.99
CA ARG A 63 0.81 -4.73 -10.39
C ARG A 63 0.62 -5.74 -9.26
N TYR A 64 0.92 -5.36 -8.02
CA TYR A 64 0.67 -6.20 -6.86
C TYR A 64 -0.83 -6.47 -6.71
N ASN A 65 -1.66 -5.43 -6.84
CA ASN A 65 -3.11 -5.56 -6.72
C ASN A 65 -3.73 -6.42 -7.83
N GLU A 66 -3.32 -6.23 -9.08
CA GLU A 66 -3.77 -7.05 -10.22
C GLU A 66 -3.54 -8.56 -10.01
N ARG A 67 -2.54 -8.93 -9.21
CA ARG A 67 -2.17 -10.33 -8.96
C ARG A 67 -2.75 -10.92 -7.68
N THR A 68 -3.20 -10.09 -6.75
CA THR A 68 -3.54 -10.53 -5.38
C THR A 68 -4.98 -10.21 -4.98
N VAL A 69 -5.62 -9.24 -5.64
CA VAL A 69 -7.02 -8.87 -5.36
C VAL A 69 -7.92 -9.69 -6.27
N SER A 70 -8.67 -10.61 -5.68
CA SER A 70 -9.81 -11.22 -6.38
C SER A 70 -10.99 -10.25 -6.30
N LYS A 71 -11.14 -9.41 -7.34
CA LYS A 71 -12.24 -8.42 -7.40
C LYS A 71 -13.60 -9.10 -7.27
N PHE A 72 -13.80 -10.21 -7.98
CA PHE A 72 -15.05 -10.97 -7.94
C PHE A 72 -15.37 -11.44 -6.52
N ASP A 73 -14.42 -12.06 -5.82
CA ASP A 73 -14.68 -12.55 -4.46
C ASP A 73 -14.98 -11.40 -3.51
N ILE A 74 -14.25 -10.29 -3.60
CA ILE A 74 -14.47 -9.12 -2.75
C ILE A 74 -15.85 -8.50 -3.01
N GLU A 75 -16.23 -8.34 -4.27
CA GLU A 75 -17.53 -7.78 -4.68
C GLU A 75 -18.72 -8.66 -4.27
N GLN A 76 -18.52 -9.97 -4.14
CA GLN A 76 -19.58 -10.90 -3.68
C GLN A 76 -19.76 -10.93 -2.15
N HIS A 77 -18.73 -10.57 -1.37
CA HIS A 77 -18.74 -10.77 0.08
C HIS A 77 -18.76 -9.47 0.89
N TYR A 78 -18.39 -8.35 0.29
CA TYR A 78 -18.22 -7.09 1.00
C TYR A 78 -18.86 -5.93 0.26
N ASP A 79 -19.45 -5.01 1.02
CA ASP A 79 -19.93 -3.72 0.53
C ASP A 79 -18.80 -2.70 0.52
N VAL A 80 -17.85 -2.80 1.45
CA VAL A 80 -16.69 -1.92 1.54
C VAL A 80 -15.44 -2.75 1.73
N TYR A 81 -14.45 -2.51 0.88
CA TYR A 81 -13.13 -3.11 0.99
C TYR A 81 -12.06 -2.03 1.02
N ILE A 82 -11.09 -2.16 1.92
CA ILE A 82 -9.96 -1.25 2.05
C ILE A 82 -8.68 -2.07 2.22
N ARG A 83 -7.69 -1.83 1.37
CA ARG A 83 -6.32 -2.31 1.55
C ARG A 83 -5.39 -1.13 1.68
N ASP A 84 -4.79 -0.99 2.86
CA ASP A 84 -3.85 0.07 3.16
C ASP A 84 -2.41 -0.39 2.95
N PHE A 85 -1.61 0.48 2.34
CA PHE A 85 -0.19 0.26 2.08
C PHE A 85 0.65 1.20 2.94
N TYR A 86 1.58 0.65 3.70
CA TYR A 86 2.55 1.39 4.50
C TYR A 86 3.98 1.07 4.04
N LYS A 87 4.91 2.02 4.17
CA LYS A 87 6.34 1.74 4.02
C LYS A 87 6.89 1.12 5.30
N GLU A 88 7.82 0.20 5.17
CA GLU A 88 8.62 -0.26 6.30
C GLU A 88 9.45 0.91 6.85
N SER A 89 9.38 1.12 8.17
CA SER A 89 10.17 2.11 8.89
C SER A 89 10.52 1.57 10.29
N ALA A 90 11.24 2.38 11.09
CA ALA A 90 11.45 2.06 12.50
C ALA A 90 10.12 2.05 13.29
N ASP A 91 9.18 2.88 12.89
CA ASP A 91 7.88 3.03 13.54
C ASP A 91 6.86 2.02 12.97
N THR A 92 7.00 1.61 11.71
CA THR A 92 6.19 0.57 11.05
C THR A 92 7.05 -0.60 10.52
N PRO A 93 7.70 -1.39 11.39
CA PRO A 93 8.45 -2.57 10.96
C PRO A 93 7.54 -3.64 10.34
N VAL A 94 8.10 -4.56 9.55
CA VAL A 94 7.31 -5.62 8.89
C VAL A 94 6.50 -6.50 9.86
N ASP A 95 6.97 -6.66 11.10
CA ASP A 95 6.35 -7.41 12.18
C ASP A 95 5.62 -6.54 13.20
N PHE A 96 5.38 -5.26 12.88
CA PHE A 96 4.67 -4.27 13.69
C PHE A 96 3.51 -4.85 14.49
N GLN A 97 3.55 -4.68 15.81
CA GLN A 97 2.49 -5.11 16.72
C GLN A 97 1.80 -3.85 17.25
N ASP A 98 0.48 -3.74 17.07
CA ASP A 98 -0.30 -2.81 17.90
C ASP A 98 -0.11 -3.26 19.35
N ASP A 99 0.36 -2.37 20.19
CA ASP A 99 0.34 -2.51 21.63
C ASP A 99 -1.08 -2.18 22.11
N ASP A 100 -1.83 -3.20 22.56
CA ASP A 100 -3.25 -3.17 22.94
C ASP A 100 -3.65 -2.18 24.08
N GLY A 101 -2.76 -1.26 24.47
CA GLY A 101 -3.03 -0.16 25.40
C GLY A 101 -3.33 1.15 24.67
N PHE A 102 -3.64 2.20 25.42
CA PHE A 102 -3.59 3.59 24.94
C PHE A 102 -2.13 3.97 24.60
N SER A 103 -1.56 3.31 23.61
CA SER A 103 -0.19 3.48 23.17
C SER A 103 -0.20 4.28 21.85
N PRO A 104 0.74 5.21 21.66
CA PRO A 104 0.85 6.01 20.45
C PRO A 104 1.28 5.23 19.19
N ASN A 105 1.24 3.88 19.20
CA ASN A 105 1.67 3.03 18.10
C ASN A 105 0.49 2.19 17.54
N LEU A 106 -0.69 2.78 17.38
CA LEU A 106 -1.68 2.19 16.48
C LEU A 106 -1.19 2.39 15.05
N LEU A 107 -1.32 1.39 14.18
CA LEU A 107 -0.87 1.52 12.78
C LEU A 107 -1.42 2.81 12.09
N GLY A 108 -2.65 3.21 12.44
CA GLY A 108 -3.28 4.43 11.94
C GLY A 108 -2.62 5.74 12.38
N ASP A 109 -1.80 5.74 13.43
CA ASP A 109 -1.05 6.89 13.92
C ASP A 109 0.27 7.09 13.15
N HIS A 110 0.72 6.08 12.38
CA HIS A 110 1.91 6.12 11.54
C HIS A 110 1.63 6.74 10.16
N VAL A 111 0.97 7.89 10.14
CA VAL A 111 0.58 8.61 8.91
C VAL A 111 1.75 8.93 7.99
N ASN A 112 2.96 9.12 8.55
CA ASN A 112 4.17 9.37 7.75
C ASN A 112 4.62 8.13 6.93
N ASP A 113 4.20 6.95 7.35
CA ASP A 113 4.51 5.69 6.70
C ASP A 113 3.40 5.24 5.74
N PHE A 114 2.21 5.80 5.87
CA PHE A 114 1.11 5.53 4.97
C PHE A 114 1.44 6.00 3.54
N ILE A 115 1.23 5.10 2.58
CA ILE A 115 1.47 5.35 1.15
C ILE A 115 0.13 5.64 0.45
N CYS A 116 -0.78 4.67 0.47
CA CYS A 116 -2.09 4.77 -0.18
C CYS A 116 -3.04 3.65 0.28
N SER A 117 -4.32 3.81 -0.03
CA SER A 117 -5.34 2.77 0.05
C SER A 117 -5.84 2.37 -1.33
N LEU A 118 -6.00 1.08 -1.58
CA LEU A 118 -6.96 0.58 -2.57
C LEU A 118 -8.31 0.42 -1.89
N LYS A 119 -9.36 1.03 -2.44
CA LYS A 119 -10.70 1.02 -1.89
C LYS A 119 -11.70 0.48 -2.90
N MET A 120 -12.68 -0.27 -2.42
CA MET A 120 -13.91 -0.59 -3.14
C MET A 120 -15.10 -0.18 -2.29
N LYS A 121 -16.08 0.45 -2.90
CA LYS A 121 -17.39 0.70 -2.30
C LYS A 121 -18.48 0.17 -3.23
N SER A 122 -19.39 -0.58 -2.65
CA SER A 122 -20.62 -1.01 -3.30
C SER A 122 -21.72 0.02 -3.06
N CYS A 123 -22.51 0.28 -4.09
CA CYS A 123 -23.70 1.09 -4.01
C CYS A 123 -24.83 0.46 -4.83
N GLY A 124 -26.05 0.56 -4.29
CA GLY A 124 -27.26 0.14 -5.00
C GLY A 124 -27.82 1.27 -5.84
N ILE A 125 -28.03 1.03 -7.13
CA ILE A 125 -28.86 1.87 -8.00
C ILE A 125 -30.03 1.02 -8.50
N GLY A 126 -31.20 1.18 -7.89
CA GLY A 126 -32.37 0.36 -8.19
C GLY A 126 -32.12 -1.12 -7.83
N LYS A 127 -32.20 -2.02 -8.83
CA LYS A 127 -31.91 -3.46 -8.67
C LYS A 127 -30.46 -3.85 -9.01
N LYS A 128 -29.62 -2.89 -9.41
CA LYS A 128 -28.25 -3.15 -9.82
C LYS A 128 -27.28 -2.74 -8.70
N GLN A 129 -26.35 -3.62 -8.39
CA GLN A 129 -25.21 -3.32 -7.54
C GLN A 129 -24.06 -2.80 -8.42
N ILE A 130 -23.44 -1.70 -8.01
CA ILE A 130 -22.28 -1.10 -8.66
C ILE A 130 -21.13 -1.12 -7.66
N HIS A 131 -19.93 -1.42 -8.13
CA HIS A 131 -18.71 -1.40 -7.32
C HIS A 131 -17.76 -0.34 -7.87
N GLU A 132 -17.42 0.62 -7.03
CA GLU A 132 -16.48 1.69 -7.33
C GLU A 132 -15.13 1.38 -6.69
N TRP A 133 -14.14 1.13 -7.52
CA TRP A 133 -12.76 0.89 -7.09
C TRP A 133 -11.92 2.15 -7.27
N SER A 134 -11.13 2.52 -6.28
CA SER A 134 -10.22 3.67 -6.34
C SER A 134 -8.89 3.39 -5.62
N LEU A 135 -7.83 4.06 -6.06
CA LEU A 135 -6.56 4.14 -5.34
C LEU A 135 -6.40 5.58 -4.82
N SER A 136 -6.33 5.77 -3.51
CA SER A 136 -6.22 7.09 -2.87
C SER A 136 -4.96 7.17 -2.01
N SER A 137 -4.12 8.18 -2.16
CA SER A 137 -3.10 8.51 -1.14
C SER A 137 -3.75 9.12 0.09
N GLY A 138 -3.04 9.08 1.23
CA GLY A 138 -3.47 9.74 2.47
C GLY A 138 -3.01 11.18 2.59
N PHE A 139 -2.36 11.70 1.55
CA PHE A 139 -1.88 13.07 1.50
C PHE A 139 -2.44 13.77 0.26
N ASP A 140 -3.09 14.90 0.50
CA ASP A 140 -3.56 15.88 -0.50
C ASP A 140 -2.42 16.48 -1.36
N TYR A 141 -1.16 16.09 -1.16
CA TYR A 141 0.01 16.58 -1.93
C TYR A 141 0.43 15.70 -3.10
N VAL A 142 -0.20 14.54 -3.27
CA VAL A 142 -0.21 13.84 -4.55
C VAL A 142 -1.69 13.63 -4.85
N THR A 143 -2.29 14.53 -5.61
CA THR A 143 -3.56 14.25 -6.26
C THR A 143 -3.33 13.09 -7.21
N PHE A 144 -3.54 11.89 -6.70
CA PHE A 144 -3.88 10.77 -7.55
C PHE A 144 -5.19 11.16 -8.21
N ASP A 145 -5.18 11.35 -9.53
CA ASP A 145 -6.42 11.14 -10.27
C ASP A 145 -6.88 9.75 -9.85
N PRO A 146 -8.04 9.62 -9.17
CA PRO A 146 -8.43 8.32 -8.69
C PRO A 146 -8.56 7.43 -9.93
N ILE A 147 -7.76 6.38 -9.98
CA ILE A 147 -7.86 5.41 -11.07
C ILE A 147 -9.13 4.62 -10.76
N PHE A 148 -10.24 5.06 -11.36
CA PHE A 148 -11.52 4.38 -11.25
C PHE A 148 -11.46 3.12 -12.10
N TYR A 149 -11.56 1.96 -11.47
CA TYR A 149 -11.72 0.71 -12.22
C TYR A 149 -13.20 0.35 -12.46
N GLY A 150 -14.11 1.33 -12.47
CA GLY A 150 -15.56 1.09 -12.55
C GLY A 150 -16.44 2.34 -12.69
N GLN A 151 -17.77 2.13 -12.64
CA GLN A 151 -18.76 3.22 -12.57
C GLN A 151 -18.75 3.86 -11.17
N ARG A 152 -18.91 5.19 -11.09
CA ARG A 152 -18.99 5.91 -9.81
C ARG A 152 -20.34 5.73 -9.13
N CYS A 153 -20.31 5.67 -7.80
CA CYS A 153 -21.49 5.83 -6.96
C CYS A 153 -21.84 7.32 -6.90
N ASN A 154 -22.94 7.72 -7.55
CA ASN A 154 -23.45 9.10 -7.51
C ASN A 154 -24.26 9.35 -6.23
#